data_AF-A0A3C0X069-F1
#
_entry.id   AF-A0A3C0X069-F1
#
_cell.length_a   1.000
_cell.length_b   1.000
_cell.length_c   1.000
_cell.angle_alpha   90.00
_cell.angle_beta   90.00
_cell.angle_gamma   90.00
#
_symmetry.space_group_name_H-M   'P 1'
#
loop_
_entity.id
_entity.type
_entity.pdbx_description
1 polymer ?
#
loop_
_entity_poly.entity_id
_entity_poly.type
_entity_poly.pdbx_seq_one_letter_code
_entity_poly.pdbx_strand_id
1 'polypeptide(L)'
;FKLTNIWDGNVKAYAKNLENGDIALGFFNFGSAAAIVRVNLDELGLPESTGKTLCMRNVWEDETVTVKNGTIIHDIQPYDCLVYRCSVIDK
;
A
#
# COMPACT_ATOMS: atom_id res chain seq x y z
N PHE A 1 -8.89 3.21 7.50
CA PHE A 1 -8.50 2.37 8.63
C PHE A 1 -6.99 2.19 8.64
N LYS A 2 -6.41 1.86 9.81
CA LYS A 2 -4.97 1.69 9.99
C LYS A 2 -4.56 0.28 9.55
N LEU A 3 -3.43 0.17 8.87
CA LEU A 3 -2.81 -1.07 8.45
C LEU A 3 -1.61 -1.40 9.35
N THR A 4 -1.23 -2.67 9.40
CA THR A 4 -0.05 -3.15 10.10
C THR A 4 1.11 -3.26 9.12
N ASN A 5 2.07 -2.33 9.22
CA ASN A 5 3.35 -2.53 8.56
C ASN A 5 4.12 -3.63 9.31
N ILE A 6 4.63 -4.60 8.58
CA ILE A 6 5.43 -5.68 9.15
C ILE A 6 6.87 -5.17 9.35
N TRP A 7 7.42 -5.37 10.55
CA TRP A 7 8.82 -5.09 10.96
C TRP A 7 9.21 -3.62 11.23
N ASP A 8 8.53 -2.62 10.67
CA ASP A 8 8.88 -1.20 10.91
C ASP A 8 7.77 -0.40 11.61
N GLY A 9 8.04 0.01 12.86
CA GLY A 9 7.10 0.77 13.70
C GLY A 9 7.06 2.28 13.43
N ASN A 10 8.06 2.84 12.75
CA ASN A 10 8.15 4.27 12.45
C ASN A 10 7.35 4.65 11.20
N VAL A 11 7.13 3.68 10.32
CA VAL A 11 6.25 3.84 9.16
C VAL A 11 4.81 3.60 9.57
N LYS A 12 3.94 4.58 9.33
CA LYS A 12 2.49 4.44 9.50
C LYS A 12 1.84 4.13 8.17
N ALA A 13 0.97 3.12 8.15
CA ALA A 13 0.24 2.69 6.97
C ALA A 13 -1.27 2.86 7.19
N TYR A 14 -1.97 3.40 6.20
CA TYR A 14 -3.40 3.67 6.23
C TYR A 14 -4.05 3.29 4.90
N ALA A 15 -5.27 2.80 4.98
CA ALA A 15 -6.13 2.54 3.83
C ALA A 15 -7.47 3.28 3.97
N LYS A 16 -8.08 3.65 2.85
CA LYS A 16 -9.44 4.18 2.82
C LYS A 16 -10.15 3.70 1.56
N ASN A 17 -11.28 3.04 1.74
CA ASN A 17 -12.15 2.69 0.61
C ASN A 17 -12.76 3.96 0.02
N LEU A 18 -12.76 4.05 -1.31
CA LEU A 18 -13.34 5.12 -2.08
C LEU A 18 -14.71 4.68 -2.64
N GLU A 19 -15.57 5.64 -2.96
CA GLU A 19 -16.95 5.37 -3.39
C GLU A 19 -17.03 4.52 -4.67
N ASN A 20 -16.02 4.62 -5.54
CA ASN A 20 -15.96 3.89 -6.81
C ASN A 20 -15.36 2.48 -6.68
N GLY A 21 -15.11 1.99 -5.47
CA GLY A 21 -14.52 0.67 -5.22
C GLY A 21 -12.99 0.63 -5.25
N ASP A 22 -12.33 1.76 -5.54
CA ASP A 22 -10.89 1.89 -5.34
C ASP A 22 -10.54 1.98 -3.86
N ILE A 23 -9.26 1.76 -3.56
CA ILE A 23 -8.69 1.90 -2.23
C ILE A 23 -7.58 2.95 -2.29
N ALA A 24 -7.68 4.00 -1.47
CA ALA A 24 -6.57 4.91 -1.24
C ALA A 24 -5.63 4.29 -0.20
N LEU A 25 -4.33 4.20 -0.52
CA LEU A 25 -3.29 3.74 0.40
C LEU A 25 -2.30 4.88 0.69
N GLY A 26 -1.90 5.02 1.94
CA GLY A 26 -0.92 6.00 2.37
C GLY A 26 0.10 5.38 3.32
N PHE A 27 1.37 5.58 3.01
CA PHE A 27 2.51 5.17 3.83
C PHE A 27 3.32 6.40 4.20
N PHE A 28 3.65 6.55 5.47
CA PHE A 28 4.30 7.75 6.01
C PHE A 28 5.46 7.34 6.89
N ASN A 29 6.68 7.67 6.48
CA ASN A 29 7.87 7.42 7.26
C ASN A 29 8.19 8.64 8.14
N PHE A 30 7.89 8.53 9.44
CA PHE A 30 8.25 9.59 10.40
C PHE A 30 9.67 9.42 10.98
N GLY A 31 10.39 8.37 10.56
CA GLY A 31 11.76 8.10 10.98
C GLY A 31 12.80 8.90 10.21
N SER A 32 14.00 8.99 10.79
CA SER A 32 15.19 9.60 10.19
C SER A 32 15.98 8.67 9.27
N ALA A 33 15.56 7.41 9.14
CA ALA A 33 16.20 6.39 8.31
C ALA A 33 15.25 5.91 7.21
N ALA A 34 15.82 5.44 6.10
CA ALA A 34 15.05 4.77 5.06
C ALA A 34 14.41 3.50 5.62
N ALA A 35 13.23 3.19 5.13
CA ALA A 35 12.41 2.11 5.62
C ALA A 35 11.79 1.33 4.46
N ILE A 36 11.23 0.16 4.77
CA ILE A 36 10.53 -0.67 3.79
C ILE A 36 9.10 -0.86 4.29
N VAL A 37 8.14 -0.47 3.46
CA VAL A 37 6.73 -0.77 3.63
C VAL A 37 6.51 -2.24 3.29
N ARG A 38 5.90 -3.00 4.20
CA ARG A 38 5.40 -4.36 3.94
C ARG A 38 3.99 -4.49 4.48
N VAL A 39 3.00 -4.65 3.59
CA VAL A 39 1.60 -4.83 3.96
C VAL A 39 0.99 -5.98 3.16
N ASN A 40 0.29 -6.89 3.85
CA ASN A 40 -0.43 -8.00 3.22
C ASN A 40 -1.79 -7.53 2.67
N LEU A 41 -2.17 -8.04 1.50
CA LEU A 41 -3.47 -7.74 0.90
C LEU A 41 -4.65 -8.28 1.73
N ASP A 42 -4.42 -9.27 2.61
CA ASP A 42 -5.42 -9.75 3.57
C ASP A 42 -5.95 -8.64 4.48
N GLU A 43 -5.11 -7.66 4.85
CA GLU A 43 -5.55 -6.50 5.63
C GLU A 43 -6.49 -5.57 4.86
N LEU A 44 -6.47 -5.67 3.53
CA LEU A 44 -7.36 -4.94 2.63
C LEU A 44 -8.60 -5.75 2.26
N GLY A 45 -8.78 -6.94 2.84
CA GLY A 45 -9.87 -7.85 2.51
C GLY A 45 -9.72 -8.50 1.13
N LEU A 46 -8.50 -8.55 0.61
CA LEU A 46 -8.15 -9.16 -0.69
C LEU A 46 -7.22 -10.36 -0.50
N PRO A 47 -7.62 -11.40 0.24
CA PRO A 47 -6.81 -12.62 0.35
C PRO A 47 -6.65 -13.27 -1.03
N GLU A 48 -5.58 -14.06 -1.19
CA GLU A 48 -5.25 -14.76 -2.44
C GLU A 48 -6.44 -15.59 -3.00
N SER A 49 -7.30 -16.10 -2.12
CA SER A 49 -8.50 -16.86 -2.50
C SER A 49 -9.54 -16.08 -3.30
N THR A 50 -9.48 -14.74 -3.30
CA THR A 50 -10.37 -13.89 -4.10
C THR A 50 -10.02 -13.88 -5.58
N GLY A 51 -8.79 -14.29 -5.96
CA GLY A 51 -8.28 -14.12 -7.31
C GLY A 51 -8.10 -12.66 -7.74
N LYS A 52 -8.15 -11.71 -6.80
CA LYS A 52 -7.98 -10.27 -7.06
C LYS A 52 -6.61 -9.79 -6.59
N THR A 53 -6.14 -8.71 -7.22
CA THR A 53 -4.94 -7.99 -6.81
C THR A 53 -5.14 -6.47 -6.95
N LEU A 54 -4.11 -5.69 -6.60
CA LEU A 54 -4.12 -4.23 -6.67
C LEU A 54 -3.21 -3.72 -7.79
N CYS A 55 -3.77 -2.84 -8.61
CA CYS A 55 -3.03 -1.91 -9.46
C CYS A 55 -2.88 -0.59 -8.70
N MET A 56 -1.66 -0.29 -8.24
CA MET A 56 -1.35 0.87 -7.41
C MET A 56 -0.78 2.00 -8.28
N ARG A 57 -1.51 3.10 -8.42
CA ARG A 57 -1.04 4.30 -9.12
C ARG A 57 -0.58 5.34 -8.10
N ASN A 58 0.67 5.78 -8.20
CA ASN A 58 1.20 6.86 -7.35
C ASN A 58 0.41 8.15 -7.63
N VAL A 59 0.06 8.90 -6.58
CA VAL A 59 -0.68 10.16 -6.71
C VAL A 59 0.25 11.32 -7.03
N TRP A 60 1.51 11.23 -6.62
CA TRP A 60 2.52 12.25 -6.84
C TRP A 60 3.25 12.08 -8.18
N GLU A 61 3.55 10.84 -8.52
CA GLU A 61 4.26 10.45 -9.74
C GLU A 61 3.32 9.69 -10.67
N ASP A 62 3.57 9.70 -11.98
CA ASP A 62 2.76 8.94 -12.94
C ASP A 62 3.17 7.45 -13.02
N GLU A 63 3.74 6.91 -11.93
CA GLU A 63 4.16 5.51 -11.83
C GLU A 63 2.99 4.61 -11.40
N THR A 64 2.90 3.43 -12.01
CA THR A 64 1.92 2.40 -11.67
C THR A 64 2.61 1.06 -11.38
N VAL A 65 2.26 0.45 -10.25
CA VAL A 65 2.82 -0.82 -9.78
C VAL A 65 1.70 -1.81 -9.49
N THR A 66 1.80 -3.01 -10.06
CA THR A 66 0.84 -4.09 -9.79
C THR A 66 1.42 -5.05 -8.76
N VAL A 67 0.65 -5.34 -7.72
CA VAL A 67 1.06 -6.30 -6.68
C VAL A 67 0.97 -7.72 -7.22
N LYS A 68 2.06 -8.50 -7.12
CA LYS A 68 2.12 -9.87 -7.68
C LYS A 68 2.01 -10.98 -6.63
N ASN A 69 2.53 -10.74 -5.42
CA ASN A 69 2.72 -11.78 -4.40
C ASN A 69 1.80 -11.62 -3.19
N GLY A 70 0.66 -10.94 -3.33
CA GLY A 70 -0.26 -10.69 -2.21
C GLY A 70 0.32 -9.79 -1.10
N THR A 71 1.51 -9.21 -1.31
CA THR A 71 2.18 -8.30 -0.38
C THR A 71 2.67 -7.07 -1.12
N ILE A 72 2.33 -5.89 -0.59
CA ILE A 72 2.86 -4.60 -1.02
C ILE A 72 4.25 -4.43 -0.42
N ILE A 73 5.27 -4.20 -1.26
CA ILE A 73 6.66 -3.99 -0.83
C ILE A 73 7.21 -2.75 -1.55
N HIS A 74 7.54 -1.70 -0.80
CA HIS A 74 8.11 -0.46 -1.33
C HIS A 74 9.12 0.15 -0.37
N ASP A 75 10.20 0.72 -0.92
CA ASP A 75 11.15 1.52 -0.17
C ASP A 75 10.59 2.94 0.03
N ILE A 76 10.80 3.51 1.22
CA ILE A 76 10.38 4.88 1.56
C ILE A 76 11.52 5.61 2.25
N GLN A 77 11.83 6.82 1.77
CA GLN A 77 12.93 7.63 2.29
C GLN A 77 12.59 8.21 3.68
N PRO A 78 13.59 8.67 4.47
CA PRO A 78 13.35 9.38 5.71
C PRO A 78 12.40 10.56 5.51
N TYR A 79 11.46 10.75 6.44
CA TYR A 79 10.52 11.87 6.43
C TYR A 79 9.65 11.99 5.17
N ASP A 80 9.49 10.89 4.42
CA ASP A 80 8.79 10.86 3.15
C ASP A 80 7.41 10.17 3.24
N CYS A 81 6.61 10.30 2.18
CA CYS A 81 5.31 9.65 2.06
C CYS A 81 5.08 9.05 0.67
N LEU A 82 4.41 7.91 0.64
CA LEU A 82 3.92 7.28 -0.58
C LEU A 82 2.39 7.22 -0.51
N VAL A 83 1.73 7.79 -1.51
CA VAL A 83 0.27 7.81 -1.59
C VAL A 83 -0.16 7.20 -2.91
N TYR A 84 -1.00 6.18 -2.84
CA TYR A 84 -1.49 5.45 -3.99
C TYR A 84 -3.01 5.50 -4.06
N ARG A 85 -3.51 5.58 -5.29
CA ARG A 85 -4.86 5.17 -5.63
C ARG A 85 -4.78 3.77 -6.21
N CYS A 86 -5.45 2.82 -5.57
CA CYS A 86 -5.37 1.42 -5.91
C CYS A 86 -6.70 0.94 -6.49
N SER A 87 -6.65 0.40 -7.70
CA SER A 87 -7.81 -0.28 -8.30
C SER A 87 -7.71 -1.78 -8.09
N VAL A 88 -8.82 -2.39 -7.69
CA VAL A 88 -8.94 -3.84 -7.52
C VAL A 88 -9.15 -4.48 -8.89
N ILE A 89 -8.21 -5.32 -9.30
CA ILE A 89 -8.21 -5.99 -10.61
C ILE A 89 -8.17 -7.51 -10.43
N ASP A 90 -8.50 -8.25 -11.48
CA ASP A 90 -8.26 -9.70 -11.53
C ASP A 90 -6.75 -10.00 -11.62
N LYS A 91 -6.33 -11.07 -10.95
CA LYS A 91 -4.94 -11.55 -10.91
C LYS A 91 -4.58 -12.37 -12.14
#